data_AF-A0A2H0Z5I4-F1
#
_entry.id   AF-A0A2H0Z5I4-F1
#
_cell.length_a   1.000
_cell.length_b   1.000
_cell.length_c   1.000
_cell.angle_alpha   90.00
_cell.angle_beta   90.00
_cell.angle_gamma   90.00
#
_symmetry.space_group_name_H-M   'P 1'
#
loop_
_entity.id
_entity.type
_entity.pdbx_description
1 polymer ?
#
loop_
_entity_poly.entity_id
_entity_poly.type
_entity_poly.pdbx_seq_one_letter_code
_entity_poly.pdbx_strand_id
1 'polypeptide(L)' 'GNKPVIVVRTEKGDFKALSAVCTHLDCTVQYKKELGLIWCACHNGKYDLSGKNVSGPPPRPLDPYTVTLQGENIFVSKKA' A
#
# COMPACT_ATOMS: atom_id res chain seq x y z
N GLY A 1 9.58 -10.79 6.75
CA GLY A 1 9.13 -10.33 8.09
C GLY A 1 7.64 -10.61 8.25
N ASN A 2 7.04 -10.28 9.39
CA ASN A 2 5.61 -10.56 9.69
C ASN A 2 4.65 -9.38 9.41
N LYS A 3 5.14 -8.24 8.91
CA LYS A 3 4.31 -7.08 8.58
C LYS A 3 3.76 -7.24 7.15
N PRO A 4 2.44 -7.11 6.94
CA PRO A 4 1.86 -7.28 5.62
C PRO A 4 2.20 -6.07 4.73
N VAL A 5 2.37 -6.34 3.45
CA VAL A 5 2.74 -5.38 2.41
C VAL A 5 1.78 -5.54 1.24
N ILE A 6 1.38 -4.43 0.64
CA ILE A 6 0.66 -4.40 -0.62
C ILE A 6 1.63 -3.92 -1.71
N VAL A 7 1.72 -4.68 -2.80
CA VAL A 7 2.54 -4.34 -3.96
C VAL A 7 1.62 -3.91 -5.09
N VAL A 8 1.88 -2.72 -5.64
CA VAL A 8 1.10 -2.10 -6.70
C VAL A 8 1.99 -1.96 -7.93
N ARG A 9 1.53 -2.47 -9.08
CA ARG A 9 2.15 -2.20 -10.38
C ARG A 9 1.58 -0.91 -10.94
N THR A 10 2.44 0.05 -11.23
CA THR A 10 2.08 1.32 -11.85
C THR A 10 1.85 1.15 -13.35
N GLU A 11 1.20 2.13 -13.99
CA GLU A 11 0.96 2.12 -15.44
C GLU A 11 2.26 2.11 -16.26
N LYS A 12 3.35 2.67 -15.70
CA LYS A 12 4.68 2.65 -16.32
C LYS A 12 5.37 1.28 -16.25
N GLY A 13 4.76 0.32 -15.55
CA GLY A 13 5.32 -1.02 -15.34
C GLY A 13 6.18 -1.15 -14.08
N ASP A 14 6.52 -0.05 -13.42
CA ASP A 14 7.24 -0.06 -12.14
C ASP A 14 6.39 -0.60 -11.00
N PHE A 15 7.04 -1.08 -9.95
CA PHE A 15 6.38 -1.57 -8.74
C PHE A 15 6.59 -0.62 -7.56
N LYS A 16 5.52 -0.43 -6.78
CA LYS A 16 5.55 0.22 -5.47
C LYS A 16 5.14 -0.77 -4.40
N ALA A 17 5.81 -0.72 -3.25
CA ALA A 17 5.43 -1.48 -2.09
C ALA A 17 5.10 -0.53 -0.92
N LEU A 18 3.97 -0.78 -0.28
CA LEU A 18 3.46 -0.01 0.85
C LEU A 18 3.10 -0.97 1.98
N SER A 19 3.15 -0.51 3.22
CA SER A 19 2.54 -1.25 4.32
C SER A 19 1.08 -1.51 3.98
N ALA A 20 0.64 -2.77 4.15
CA ALA A 20 -0.78 -3.09 4.05
C ALA A 20 -1.50 -2.85 5.39
N VAL A 21 -0.87 -2.21 6.38
CA VAL A 21 -1.46 -1.89 7.67
C VAL A 21 -2.10 -0.51 7.58
N CYS A 22 -3.41 -0.43 7.78
CA CYS A 22 -4.14 0.83 7.81
C CYS A 22 -3.64 1.70 8.96
N THR A 23 -3.30 2.95 8.67
CA THR A 23 -2.75 3.89 9.67
C THR A 23 -3.79 4.43 10.66
N HIS A 24 -5.04 3.97 10.56
CA HIS A 24 -6.07 4.26 11.56
C HIS A 24 -5.93 3.34 12.79
N LEU A 25 -6.26 2.05 12.65
CA LEU A 25 -6.30 1.06 13.74
C LEU A 25 -5.88 -0.34 13.23
N ASP A 26 -4.81 -0.39 12.44
CA ASP A 26 -4.08 -1.60 12.03
C ASP A 26 -4.81 -2.69 11.23
N CYS A 27 -6.05 -2.46 10.78
CA CYS A 27 -6.69 -3.35 9.81
C CYS A 27 -5.85 -3.51 8.53
N THR A 28 -5.88 -4.70 7.92
CA THR A 28 -5.22 -4.91 6.61
C THR A 28 -6.01 -4.22 5.49
N VAL A 29 -5.35 -3.40 4.68
CA VAL A 29 -5.95 -2.72 3.52
C VAL A 29 -5.93 -3.61 2.27
N GLN A 30 -6.79 -3.29 1.31
CA GLN A 30 -6.98 -4.05 0.06
C GLN A 30 -6.97 -3.10 -1.13
N TYR A 31 -6.53 -3.56 -2.30
CA TYR A 31 -6.76 -2.82 -3.53
C TYR A 31 -8.19 -3.04 -4.02
N LYS A 32 -8.93 -1.96 -4.29
CA LYS A 32 -10.31 -1.99 -4.77
C LYS A 32 -10.35 -1.50 -6.21
N LYS A 33 -10.44 -2.44 -7.16
CA LYS A 33 -10.29 -2.21 -8.60
C LYS A 33 -11.32 -1.21 -9.14
N GLU A 34 -12.55 -1.25 -8.64
CA GLU A 34 -13.65 -0.39 -9.09
C GLU A 34 -13.41 1.08 -8.72
N LEU A 35 -12.61 1.34 -7.68
CA LEU A 35 -12.25 2.67 -7.23
C LEU A 35 -10.87 3.12 -7.73
N GLY A 36 -9.99 2.19 -8.11
CA GLY A 36 -8.59 2.49 -8.36
C GLY A 36 -7.84 2.93 -7.08
N LEU A 37 -8.28 2.48 -5.91
CA LEU A 37 -7.76 2.92 -4.60
C LEU A 37 -7.34 1.74 -3.73
N ILE A 38 -6.46 2.02 -2.77
CA ILE A 38 -6.23 1.16 -1.62
C ILE A 38 -7.29 1.52 -0.56
N TRP A 39 -8.01 0.53 -0.05
CA TRP A 39 -9.19 0.72 0.79
C TRP A 39 -9.15 -0.17 2.03
N CYS A 40 -9.63 0.37 3.14
CA CYS A 40 -9.75 -0.31 4.42
C CYS A 40 -11.22 -0.64 4.71
N ALA A 41 -11.54 -1.92 4.85
CA ALA A 41 -12.91 -2.39 5.08
C ALA A 41 -13.51 -1.98 6.44
N CYS A 42 -12.68 -1.75 7.45
CA CYS A 42 -13.14 -1.50 8.81
C CYS A 42 -13.91 -0.18 8.94
N HIS A 43 -13.41 0.90 8.34
CA HIS A 43 -13.99 2.25 8.51
C HIS A 43 -13.96 3.07 7.21
N ASN A 44 -13.96 2.39 6.06
CA ASN A 44 -13.93 3.00 4.73
C ASN A 44 -12.77 3.97 4.48
N GLY A 45 -11.62 3.77 5.16
CA GLY A 45 -10.40 4.51 4.88
C GLY A 45 -9.93 4.28 3.45
N LYS A 46 -9.49 5.34 2.78
CA LYS A 46 -9.05 5.32 1.38
C LYS A 46 -7.68 5.96 1.25
N TYR A 47 -6.84 5.31 0.47
CA TYR A 47 -5.54 5.80 0.04
C TYR A 47 -5.46 5.71 -1.48
N ASP A 48 -4.76 6.63 -2.11
CA ASP A 48 -4.39 6.49 -3.52
C ASP A 48 -3.31 5.40 -3.71
N LEU A 49 -2.95 5.11 -4.95
CA LEU A 49 -1.93 4.11 -5.29
C LEU A 49 -0.49 4.52 -4.90
N SER A 50 -0.29 5.77 -4.46
CA SER A 50 0.96 6.21 -3.85
C SER A 50 1.01 5.94 -2.34
N GLY A 51 -0.13 5.54 -1.75
CA GLY A 51 -0.30 5.32 -0.32
C GLY A 51 -0.74 6.57 0.44
N LYS A 52 -0.95 7.71 -0.23
CA LYS A 52 -1.45 8.93 0.41
C LYS A 52 -2.90 8.71 0.81
N ASN A 53 -3.25 9.01 2.07
CA ASN A 53 -4.63 9.01 2.52
C ASN A 53 -5.42 10.11 1.79
N VAL A 54 -6.57 9.73 1.22
CA VAL A 54 -7.41 10.65 0.43
C VAL A 54 -8.81 10.81 1.00
N SER A 55 -9.28 9.90 1.85
CA SER A 55 -10.59 9.96 2.49
C SER A 55 -10.72 8.95 3.64
N GLY A 56 -11.66 9.19 4.54
CA GLY A 56 -11.93 8.38 5.71
C GLY A 56 -11.10 8.80 6.94
N PRO A 57 -11.09 8.00 8.00
CA PRO A 57 -10.38 8.33 9.23
C PRO A 57 -8.84 8.20 9.21
N PRO A 58 -8.14 7.50 8.27
CA PRO A 58 -6.69 7.39 8.33
C PRO A 58 -5.99 8.76 8.40
N PRO A 59 -5.18 9.02 9.45
CA PRO A 59 -4.63 10.35 9.70
C PRO A 59 -3.39 10.65 8.84
N ARG A 60 -2.77 9.63 8.23
CA ARG A 60 -1.51 9.75 7.49
C ARG A 60 -1.38 8.71 6.37
N PRO A 61 -0.44 8.91 5.42
CA PRO A 61 -0.14 7.94 4.37
C PRO A 61 0.35 6.58 4.90
N LEU A 62 0.20 5.54 4.09
CA LEU A 62 0.82 4.23 4.30
C LEU A 62 2.34 4.33 4.25
N ASP A 63 3.02 3.54 5.08
CA ASP A 63 4.48 3.53 5.13
C ASP A 63 5.08 2.89 3.86
N PRO A 64 5.99 3.56 3.14
CA PRO A 64 6.60 3.00 1.94
C PRO A 64 7.67 1.96 2.26
N TYR A 65 7.83 1.01 1.35
CA TYR A 65 8.93 0.05 1.34
C TYR A 65 9.80 0.27 0.10
N THR A 66 11.08 -0.12 0.20
CA THR A 66 11.99 -0.16 -0.94
C THR A 66 11.68 -1.36 -1.81
N VAL A 67 11.59 -1.16 -3.11
CA VAL A 67 11.42 -2.21 -4.11
C VAL A 67 12.71 -2.34 -4.93
N THR A 68 13.19 -3.57 -5.08
CA THR A 68 14.32 -3.89 -5.96
C THR A 68 13.92 -5.03 -6.88
N LEU A 69 14.09 -4.84 -8.19
CA LEU A 69 13.86 -5.87 -9.20
C LEU A 69 15.16 -6.61 -9.47
N GLN A 70 15.13 -7.94 -9.45
CA GLN A 70 16.26 -8.78 -9.86
C GLN A 70 15.74 -9.93 -10.72
N GLY A 71 15.90 -9.80 -12.03
CA GLY A 71 15.26 -10.71 -12.99
C GLY A 71 13.74 -10.63 -12.87
N GLU A 72 13.10 -11.79 -12.68
CA GLU A 72 11.64 -11.90 -12.50
C GLU A 72 11.20 -11.71 -11.04
N ASN A 73 12.14 -11.55 -10.11
CA ASN A 73 11.85 -11.45 -8.68
C ASN A 73 11.69 -9.99 -8.22
N ILE A 74 10.71 -9.77 -7.36
CA ILE A 74 10.48 -8.50 -6.67
C ILE A 74 10.92 -8.64 -5.21
N PHE A 75 11.97 -7.92 -4.83
CA PHE A 75 12.44 -7.84 -3.45
C PHE A 75 11.86 -6.60 -2.78
N VAL A 76 11.26 -6.80 -1.61
CA VAL A 76 10.72 -5.72 -0.78
C VAL A 76 11.48 -5.67 0.54
N SER A 77 12.02 -4.49 0.87
CA SER A 77 12.74 -4.24 2.11
C SER A 77 12.22 -2.97 2.81
N LYS A 78 12.37 -2.89 4.13
CA LYS A 78 12.06 -1.66 4.86
C LYS A 78 12.95 -0.54 4.32
N LYS A 79 12.37 0.65 4.21
CA LYS A 79 13.16 1.86 3.96
C LYS A 79 14.10 2.06 5.16
N ALA A 80 15.39 2.23 4.89
CA ALA A 80 16.39 2.53 5.91
C ALA A 80 16.11 3.89 6.56
#